data_AF-A0AAF0KTM7-F1
#
_entry.id   AF-A0AAF0KTM7-F1
#
_cell.length_a   1.000
_cell.length_b   1.000
_cell.length_c   1.000
_cell.angle_alpha   90.00
_cell.angle_beta   90.00
_cell.angle_gamma   90.00
#
_symmetry.space_group_name_H-M   'P 1'
#
loop_
_entity.id
_entity.type
_entity.pdbx_description
1 polymer ?
#
loop_
_entity_poly.entity_id
_entity_poly.type
_entity_poly.pdbx_seq_one_letter_code
_entity_poly.pdbx_strand_id
1 'polypeptide(L)' 'MLKKSALYLLHYLLVFISALILITCAGYYLLFFDWNIPVMGKVTNGVLIIISGTVSLGFYWAAAKLREIY' A
#
# COMPACT_ATOMS: atom_id res chain seq x y z
N MET A 1 -26.92 1.36 14.05
CA MET A 1 -26.33 0.13 13.46
C MET A 1 -25.55 0.42 12.16
N LEU A 2 -26.11 1.18 11.21
CA LEU A 2 -25.42 1.56 9.95
C LEU A 2 -24.04 2.21 10.12
N LYS A 3 -23.89 3.17 11.06
CA LYS A 3 -22.60 3.84 11.30
C LYS A 3 -21.48 2.87 11.67
N LYS A 4 -21.76 1.88 12.52
CA LYS A 4 -20.77 0.88 12.95
C LYS A 4 -20.41 -0.05 11.78
N SER A 5 -21.40 -0.50 11.02
CA SER A 5 -21.17 -1.32 9.82
C SER A 5 -20.34 -0.58 8.75
N ALA A 6 -20.58 0.72 8.55
CA ALA A 6 -19.81 1.55 7.63
C ALA A 6 -18.34 1.69 8.06
N LEU A 7 -18.08 1.83 9.37
CA LEU A 7 -16.71 1.88 9.91
C LEU A 7 -15.96 0.56 9.73
N TYR A 8 -16.64 -0.58 9.90
CA TYR A 8 -16.08 -1.89 9.59
C TYR A 8 -15.71 -2.03 8.11
N LEU A 9 -16.62 -1.66 7.19
CA LEU A 9 -16.34 -1.69 5.76
C LEU A 9 -15.17 -0.80 5.37
N LEU A 10 -15.11 0.41 5.94
CA LEU A 10 -13.99 1.33 5.72
C LEU A 10 -12.68 0.76 6.24
N HIS A 11 -12.67 0.11 7.42
CA HIS A 11 -11.50 -0.56 7.95
C HIS A 11 -10.99 -1.64 6.98
N TYR A 12 -11.87 -2.54 6.54
CA TYR A 12 -11.50 -3.60 5.59
C TYR A 12 -11.02 -3.01 4.26
N LEU A 13 -11.65 -1.96 3.76
CA LEU A 13 -11.25 -1.29 2.53
C LEU A 13 -9.84 -0.70 2.64
N LEU A 14 -9.52 -0.03 3.74
CA LEU A 14 -8.19 0.55 3.97
C LEU A 14 -7.11 -0.54 4.06
N VAL A 15 -7.37 -1.63 4.79
CA VAL A 15 -6.45 -2.78 4.86
C VAL A 15 -6.28 -3.42 3.48
N PHE A 16 -7.37 -3.58 2.74
CA PHE A 16 -7.34 -4.14 1.39
C PHE A 16 -6.50 -3.29 0.43
N ILE A 17 -6.68 -1.95 0.43
CA ILE A 17 -5.88 -1.03 -0.38
C ILE A 17 -4.40 -1.12 0.01
N SER A 18 -4.08 -1.13 1.30
CA SER A 18 -2.71 -1.28 1.80
C SER A 18 -2.06 -2.56 1.27
N ALA A 19 -2.74 -3.71 1.40
CA ALA A 19 -2.25 -5.00 0.91
C ALA A 19 -2.10 -5.02 -0.62
N LEU A 20 -3.06 -4.44 -1.34
CA LEU A 20 -3.03 -4.37 -2.80
C LEU A 20 -1.82 -3.57 -3.30
N ILE A 21 -1.50 -2.43 -2.65
CA ILE A 21 -0.31 -1.64 -2.98
C ILE A 21 0.96 -2.45 -2.74
N LEU A 22 1.08 -3.13 -1.59
CA LEU A 22 2.26 -3.96 -1.28
C LEU A 22 2.44 -5.10 -2.28
N ILE A 23 1.37 -5.85 -2.58
CA ILE A 23 1.41 -6.96 -3.53
C ILE A 23 1.77 -6.45 -4.92
N THR A 24 1.22 -5.31 -5.34
CA THR A 24 1.53 -4.72 -6.64
C THR A 24 2.99 -4.27 -6.71
N CYS A 25 3.51 -3.64 -5.67
CA CYS A 25 4.93 -3.24 -5.60
C CYS A 25 5.88 -4.44 -5.60
N ALA A 26 5.58 -5.45 -4.78
CA ALA A 26 6.36 -6.69 -4.74
C ALA A 26 6.30 -7.44 -6.07
N GLY A 27 5.11 -7.54 -6.66
CA GLY A 27 4.90 -8.16 -7.98
C GLY A 27 5.65 -7.41 -9.08
N TYR A 28 5.59 -6.08 -9.09
CA TYR A 28 6.37 -5.25 -10.01
C TYR A 28 7.87 -5.54 -9.88
N TYR A 29 8.40 -5.53 -8.66
CA TYR A 29 9.82 -5.78 -8.41
C TYR A 29 10.27 -7.19 -8.80
N LEU A 30 9.44 -8.20 -8.53
CA LEU A 30 9.80 -9.61 -8.78
C LEU A 30 9.61 -10.03 -10.25
N LEU A 31 8.57 -9.52 -10.91
CA LEU A 31 8.14 -10.03 -12.23
C LEU A 31 8.49 -9.10 -13.39
N PHE A 32 8.62 -7.79 -13.14
CA PHE A 32 8.73 -6.78 -14.21
C PHE A 32 9.96 -5.87 -14.09
N PHE A 33 10.60 -5.80 -12.92
CA PHE A 33 11.74 -4.91 -12.73
C PHE A 33 12.99 -5.46 -13.42
N ASP A 34 13.42 -4.75 -14.47
CA ASP A 34 14.63 -5.07 -15.20
C ASP A 34 15.85 -4.35 -14.59
N TRP A 35 16.86 -5.14 -14.22
CA TRP A 35 18.14 -4.65 -13.72
C TRP A 35 19.07 -4.12 -14.83
N ASN A 36 18.74 -4.32 -16.09
CA ASN A 36 19.54 -3.89 -17.24
C ASN A 36 19.16 -2.49 -17.76
N ILE A 37 18.46 -1.69 -16.94
CA ILE A 37 18.14 -0.29 -17.25
C ILE A 37 19.24 0.68 -16.77
N PRO A 38 19.28 1.93 -17.29
CA PRO A 38 20.21 2.95 -16.81
C PRO A 38 20.08 3.20 -15.30
N VAL A 39 21.16 3.68 -14.66
CA VAL A 39 21.20 3.95 -13.21
C VAL A 39 20.04 4.86 -12.77
N MET A 40 19.76 5.92 -13.53
CA MET A 40 18.63 6.81 -13.24
C MET A 40 17.28 6.08 -13.25
N GLY A 41 17.09 5.10 -14.15
CA GLY A 41 15.89 4.26 -14.16
C GLY A 41 15.77 3.39 -12.91
N LYS A 42 16.88 2.84 -12.42
CA LYS A 42 16.90 2.06 -11.16
C LYS A 42 16.53 2.94 -9.96
N VAL A 43 17.12 4.13 -9.89
CA VAL A 43 16.86 5.09 -8.81
C VAL A 43 15.39 5.51 -8.80
N THR A 44 14.83 5.89 -9.95
CA THR A 44 13.42 6.30 -10.05
C THR A 44 12.47 5.19 -9.59
N ASN A 45 12.68 3.95 -10.03
CA ASN A 45 11.86 2.83 -9.60
C ASN A 45 12.02 2.53 -8.10
N GLY A 46 13.24 2.60 -7.57
CA GLY A 46 13.49 2.45 -6.14
C GLY A 46 12.74 3.49 -5.30
N VAL A 47 12.78 4.76 -5.72
CA VAL A 47 12.04 5.86 -5.08
C VAL A 47 10.53 5.60 -5.14
N LEU A 48 10.00 5.19 -6.30
CA LEU A 48 8.58 4.87 -6.44
C LEU A 48 8.14 3.71 -5.54
N ILE A 49 8.96 2.67 -5.40
CA ILE A 49 8.68 1.54 -4.50
C ILE A 49 8.68 2.01 -3.04
N ILE A 50 9.65 2.82 -2.62
CA ILE A 50 9.73 3.35 -1.24
C ILE A 50 8.51 4.22 -0.92
N ILE A 51 8.14 5.14 -1.83
CA ILE A 51 6.97 6.01 -1.66
C ILE A 51 5.70 5.15 -1.58
N SER A 52 5.54 4.19 -2.49
CA SER A 52 4.37 3.29 -2.50
C SER A 52 4.28 2.45 -1.23
N GLY A 53 5.41 1.92 -0.73
CA GLY A 53 5.48 1.22 0.54
C GLY A 53 5.10 2.11 1.72
N THR A 54 5.58 3.36 1.74
CA THR A 54 5.22 4.35 2.76
C THR A 54 3.72 4.66 2.74
N VAL A 55 3.14 4.84 1.55
CA VAL A 55 1.69 5.06 1.38
C VAL A 55 0.90 3.84 1.85
N SER A 56 1.33 2.62 1.51
CA SER A 56 0.69 1.40 1.98
C SER A 56 0.68 1.31 3.52
N LEU A 57 1.80 1.60 4.17
CA LEU A 57 1.87 1.65 5.63
C LEU A 57 0.95 2.74 6.20
N GLY A 58 0.86 3.89 5.54
CA GLY A 58 -0.08 4.96 5.90
C GLY A 58 -1.54 4.50 5.89
N PHE A 59 -1.96 3.79 4.84
CA PHE A 59 -3.30 3.19 4.76
C PHE A 59 -3.54 2.15 5.87
N TYR A 60 -2.57 1.29 6.13
CA TYR A 60 -2.66 0.30 7.21
C TYR A 60 -2.79 0.97 8.58
N TRP A 61 -1.97 1.99 8.84
CA TRP A 61 -2.02 2.75 10.08
C TRP A 61 -3.34 3.49 10.25
N ALA A 62 -3.86 4.12 9.20
CA ALA A 62 -5.20 4.72 9.22
C ALA A 62 -6.29 3.68 9.52
N ALA A 63 -6.18 2.48 8.95
CA ALA A 63 -7.10 1.38 9.26
C ALA A 63 -7.01 0.95 10.73
N ALA A 64 -5.80 0.82 11.26
CA ALA A 64 -5.56 0.47 12.66
C ALA A 64 -6.15 1.53 13.59
N LYS A 65 -5.94 2.82 13.29
CA LYS A 65 -6.52 3.91 14.07
C LYS A 65 -8.04 3.92 14.01
N LEU A 66 -8.62 3.61 12.86
CA LEU A 66 -10.07 3.51 12.72
C LEU A 66 -10.65 2.40 13.62
N ARG A 67 -9.95 1.26 13.74
CA ARG A 67 -10.34 0.14 14.62
C ARG A 67 -10.39 0.52 16.10
N GLU A 68 -9.58 1.49 16.53
CA GLU A 68 -9.60 1.98 17.92
C GLU A 68 -10.82 2.85 18.23
N ILE A 69 -11.52 3.38 17.21
CA ILE A 69 -12.58 4.38 17.37
C ILE A 69 -13.98 3.75 17.54
N TYR A 70 -14.20 2.48 17.17
CA TYR A 70 -15.53 1.85 17.16
C TYR A 70 -15.60 0.49 17.87
#